data_AF-A0A1V4WJD4-F1
#
_entry.id   AF-A0A1V4WJD4-F1
#
_cell.length_a   1.000
_cell.length_b   1.000
_cell.length_c   1.000
_cell.angle_alpha   90.00
_cell.angle_beta   90.00
_cell.angle_gamma   90.00
#
_symmetry.space_group_name_H-M   'P 1'
#
loop_
_entity.id
_entity.type
_entity.pdbx_description
1 polymer ?
#
loop_
_entity_poly.entity_id
_entity_poly.type
_entity_poly.pdbx_seq_one_letter_code
_entity_poly.pdbx_strand_id
1 'polypeptide(L)'
;MRQALAGMLWTKQYYYFDLDRWLSEHKAHPLLNPGPAEVRNRGWYHMVNDDIISMPDKWEYPWYAAWDLAFHTVALNMVDHDFAKHQLDLMLTEVYLHPSGQIPAYEWNFGDVNPPVHAWATMFMTSVERQLQYEPDIEYLKQAFQKLLLNFTWWVNRKDTTGNNIFEGGFLGLDNIGVFDRSSRLPTGGYLEQADGTAWMALFSQNMLELALELALYDPAYEAMATKFLEHFLWIAAAMDRVGEHEDELWDEEDGFFYDLLRLPDGTATRIEVRSMVGLLPLCAASTIPRDVVAKFPGFIERAKAFLSRNQRLLKNIHPPEVPGYKDRHLLSVLNEEKLRRVLARMLDEERFLSPYGIRSLSRWHKDHPYIFTVHGEEFRVEYLPAESDTGMFGGNSNWRGPIWLPVNLLILRALIQYYLYYGESFAIECPTGSGKMMNLFEVAREIARRLTNIFFRDDQGRRPVYGGTEKFQSDPHWRDLILFYEYFHGDNGAGLGASHQTGWTGCIAKVIQLFGWLDQEMCLEEGLRPVATVYLRDVDQSS
;
A
#
# COMPACT_ATOMS: atom_id res chain seq x y z
N MET A 1 5.73 -15.67 -14.29
CA MET A 1 7.04 -15.21 -13.77
C MET A 1 7.93 -14.63 -14.85
N ARG A 2 8.56 -15.41 -15.75
CA ARG A 2 9.51 -14.87 -16.76
C ARG A 2 8.99 -13.70 -17.60
N GLN A 3 7.76 -13.77 -18.12
CA GLN A 3 7.18 -12.69 -18.94
C GLN A 3 6.95 -11.40 -18.12
N ALA A 4 6.56 -11.52 -16.84
CA ALA A 4 6.40 -10.37 -15.95
C ALA A 4 7.74 -9.66 -15.70
N LEU A 5 8.79 -10.42 -15.39
CA LEU A 5 10.14 -9.87 -15.17
C LEU A 5 10.71 -9.24 -16.45
N ALA A 6 10.50 -9.89 -17.62
CA ALA A 6 10.89 -9.31 -18.89
C ALA A 6 10.16 -7.98 -19.17
N GLY A 7 8.87 -7.91 -18.84
CA GLY A 7 8.10 -6.66 -18.94
C GLY A 7 8.65 -5.56 -18.01
N MET A 8 8.96 -5.86 -16.74
CA MET A 8 9.58 -4.90 -15.80
C MET A 8 10.88 -4.31 -16.35
N LEU A 9 11.73 -5.13 -16.99
CA LEU A 9 12.97 -4.65 -17.60
C LEU A 9 12.70 -3.83 -18.87
N TRP A 10 11.64 -4.16 -19.59
CA TRP A 10 11.23 -3.46 -20.81
C TRP A 10 10.60 -2.10 -20.55
N THR A 11 9.94 -1.89 -19.41
CA THR A 11 9.30 -0.62 -19.04
C THR A 11 10.27 0.47 -18.57
N LYS A 12 11.57 0.16 -18.42
CA LYS A 12 12.61 1.17 -18.14
C LYS A 12 12.70 2.17 -19.30
N GLN A 13 12.66 3.46 -18.98
CA GLN A 13 12.79 4.56 -19.95
C GLN A 13 13.69 5.66 -19.41
N TYR A 14 14.45 6.29 -20.31
CA TYR A 14 15.10 7.55 -20.00
C TYR A 14 14.04 8.66 -19.96
N TYR A 15 13.99 9.41 -18.86
CA TYR A 15 13.02 10.46 -18.63
C TYR A 15 13.75 11.76 -18.27
N TYR A 16 13.69 12.74 -19.16
CA TYR A 16 14.32 14.05 -18.98
C TYR A 16 13.26 15.14 -18.82
N PHE A 17 13.29 15.84 -17.69
CA PHE A 17 12.43 17.00 -17.45
C PHE A 17 13.07 17.99 -16.47
N ASP A 18 13.57 19.10 -17.03
CA ASP A 18 14.09 20.27 -16.31
C ASP A 18 12.95 21.30 -16.12
N LEU A 19 12.45 21.41 -14.89
CA LEU A 19 11.29 22.27 -14.59
C LEU A 19 11.66 23.74 -14.56
N ASP A 20 12.85 24.11 -14.11
CA ASP A 20 13.31 25.50 -14.10
C ASP A 20 13.31 26.07 -15.52
N ARG A 21 13.92 25.32 -16.44
CA ARG A 21 13.97 25.67 -17.86
C ARG A 21 12.58 25.69 -18.47
N TRP A 22 11.77 24.65 -18.26
CA TRP A 22 10.43 24.57 -18.83
C TRP A 22 9.55 25.73 -18.34
N LEU A 23 9.52 26.02 -17.05
CA LEU A 23 8.76 27.14 -16.50
C LEU A 23 9.27 28.50 -16.98
N SER A 24 10.57 28.66 -17.15
CA SER A 24 11.18 29.90 -17.65
C SER A 24 10.81 30.17 -19.11
N GLU A 25 10.91 29.16 -19.98
CA GLU A 25 10.52 29.24 -21.40
C GLU A 25 9.03 29.57 -21.57
N HIS A 26 8.18 29.11 -20.63
CA HIS A 26 6.74 29.37 -20.62
C HIS A 26 6.34 30.65 -19.84
N LYS A 27 7.31 31.46 -19.37
CA LYS A 27 7.07 32.66 -18.54
C LYS A 27 6.23 32.37 -17.28
N ALA A 28 6.35 31.16 -16.74
CA ALA A 28 5.60 30.65 -15.61
C ALA A 28 6.48 30.39 -14.37
N HIS A 29 7.77 30.70 -14.42
CA HIS A 29 8.68 30.53 -13.29
C HIS A 29 8.26 31.41 -12.09
N PRO A 30 8.06 30.85 -10.88
CA PRO A 30 7.47 31.59 -9.76
C PRO A 30 8.32 32.74 -9.25
N LEU A 31 9.65 32.64 -9.36
CA LEU A 31 10.57 33.69 -8.91
C LEU A 31 10.80 34.80 -9.96
N LEU A 32 10.59 34.50 -11.24
CA LEU A 32 10.82 35.45 -12.34
C LEU A 32 9.52 36.13 -12.78
N ASN A 33 8.40 35.41 -12.68
CA ASN A 33 7.07 35.83 -13.11
C ASN A 33 6.07 35.58 -11.97
N PRO A 34 6.05 36.43 -10.93
CA PRO A 34 5.29 36.20 -9.69
C PRO A 34 3.76 36.33 -9.87
N GLY A 35 3.28 36.77 -11.04
CA GLY A 35 1.85 36.81 -11.35
C GLY A 35 1.19 35.43 -11.36
N PRO A 36 -0.16 35.38 -11.31
CA PRO A 36 -0.90 34.13 -11.37
C PRO A 36 -0.70 33.49 -12.76
N ALA A 37 -0.03 32.35 -12.79
CA ALA A 37 0.04 31.49 -13.95
C ALA A 37 -0.45 30.11 -13.52
N GLU A 38 -1.53 29.64 -14.12
CA GLU A 38 -2.07 28.30 -13.88
C GLU A 38 -1.31 27.29 -14.73
N VAL A 39 -0.10 27.00 -14.28
CA VAL A 39 0.77 26.01 -14.92
C VAL A 39 1.08 24.91 -13.91
N ARG A 40 0.93 23.65 -14.34
CA ARG A 40 1.22 22.47 -13.51
C ARG A 40 2.63 22.52 -12.93
N ASN A 41 2.81 21.95 -11.75
CA ASN A 41 4.10 21.79 -11.09
C ASN A 41 4.91 23.08 -10.87
N ARG A 42 4.30 24.27 -10.95
CA ARG A 42 4.99 25.55 -10.73
C ARG A 42 5.74 25.63 -9.38
N GLY A 43 5.25 24.94 -8.35
CA GLY A 43 5.91 24.86 -7.03
C GLY A 43 7.16 23.97 -7.00
N TRP A 44 7.45 23.22 -8.06
CA TRP A 44 8.52 22.23 -8.16
C TRP A 44 9.64 22.70 -9.11
N TYR A 45 9.83 24.01 -9.22
CA TYR A 45 10.80 24.61 -10.13
C TYR A 45 12.25 24.16 -9.90
N HIS A 46 12.59 23.63 -8.72
CA HIS A 46 13.91 23.06 -8.41
C HIS A 46 14.17 21.70 -9.06
N MET A 47 13.12 21.02 -9.56
CA MET A 47 13.21 19.63 -9.96
C MET A 47 13.87 19.45 -11.32
N VAL A 48 14.79 18.48 -11.38
CA VAL A 48 15.41 18.00 -12.63
C VAL A 48 15.34 16.48 -12.63
N ASN A 49 14.64 15.94 -13.62
CA ASN A 49 14.61 14.51 -13.90
C ASN A 49 15.58 14.26 -15.06
N ASP A 50 16.54 13.34 -14.90
CA ASP A 50 17.55 13.03 -15.93
C ASP A 50 18.04 11.57 -15.82
N ASP A 51 17.11 10.64 -15.61
CA ASP A 51 17.43 9.28 -15.20
C ASP A 51 16.69 8.22 -16.02
N ILE A 52 17.19 6.98 -15.96
CA ILE A 52 16.44 5.81 -16.42
C ILE A 52 15.51 5.38 -15.30
N ILE A 53 14.20 5.54 -15.52
CA ILE A 53 13.17 5.26 -14.54
C ILE A 53 12.26 4.10 -15.02
N SER A 54 11.77 3.29 -14.09
CA SER A 54 10.78 2.25 -14.37
C SER A 54 9.38 2.86 -14.48
N MET A 55 8.79 2.79 -15.68
CA MET A 55 7.45 3.34 -15.94
C MET A 55 6.34 2.36 -15.53
N PRO A 56 5.16 2.83 -15.09
CA PRO A 56 3.99 1.98 -14.87
C PRO A 56 3.62 1.19 -16.13
N ASP A 57 3.55 1.87 -17.28
CA ASP A 57 3.33 1.32 -18.61
C ASP A 57 4.27 2.01 -19.61
N LYS A 58 4.86 1.28 -20.56
CA LYS A 58 5.83 1.87 -21.49
C LYS A 58 5.20 2.84 -22.51
N TRP A 59 3.94 2.65 -22.86
CA TRP A 59 3.27 3.34 -23.96
C TRP A 59 2.21 4.32 -23.48
N GLU A 60 1.33 3.88 -22.58
CA GLU A 60 0.19 4.66 -22.11
C GLU A 60 0.59 5.60 -20.97
N TYR A 61 1.55 5.17 -20.13
CA TYR A 61 2.07 5.93 -19.01
C TYR A 61 3.59 6.13 -19.09
N PRO A 62 4.12 6.82 -20.14
CA PRO A 62 5.55 7.05 -20.33
C PRO A 62 6.11 8.14 -19.38
N TRP A 63 5.67 8.11 -18.14
CA TRP A 63 6.00 9.00 -17.03
C TRP A 63 5.90 8.19 -15.72
N TYR A 64 6.63 8.61 -14.68
CA TYR A 64 6.67 7.85 -13.42
C TYR A 64 5.59 8.32 -12.44
N ALA A 65 5.14 7.37 -11.61
CA ALA A 65 4.48 7.65 -10.35
C ALA A 65 5.33 7.09 -9.21
N ALA A 66 5.57 7.88 -8.17
CA ALA A 66 6.52 7.48 -7.13
C ALA A 66 6.01 6.29 -6.31
N TRP A 67 4.70 6.21 -6.03
CA TRP A 67 4.18 5.04 -5.31
C TRP A 67 4.22 3.75 -6.14
N ASP A 68 4.00 3.83 -7.45
CA ASP A 68 4.21 2.72 -8.39
C ASP A 68 5.64 2.18 -8.31
N LEU A 69 6.64 3.08 -8.31
CA LEU A 69 8.06 2.70 -8.21
C LEU A 69 8.34 1.83 -6.98
N ALA A 70 7.74 2.15 -5.82
CA ALA A 70 7.87 1.32 -4.62
C ALA A 70 7.42 -0.13 -4.88
N PHE A 71 6.33 -0.35 -5.62
CA PHE A 71 5.90 -1.69 -6.03
C PHE A 71 6.79 -2.29 -7.13
N HIS A 72 7.23 -1.50 -8.12
CA HIS A 72 8.11 -1.98 -9.19
C HIS A 72 9.36 -2.64 -8.62
N THR A 73 9.92 -2.05 -7.57
CA THR A 73 11.14 -2.54 -6.92
C THR A 73 10.97 -3.93 -6.31
N VAL A 74 9.75 -4.32 -5.90
CA VAL A 74 9.49 -5.68 -5.40
C VAL A 74 9.76 -6.73 -6.48
N ALA A 75 9.36 -6.46 -7.72
CA ALA A 75 9.61 -7.35 -8.85
C ALA A 75 11.04 -7.20 -9.40
N LEU A 76 11.55 -5.97 -9.53
CA LEU A 76 12.88 -5.69 -10.06
C LEU A 76 13.99 -6.28 -9.18
N ASN A 77 13.83 -6.26 -7.85
CA ASN A 77 14.79 -6.88 -6.92
C ASN A 77 15.04 -8.38 -7.21
N MET A 78 14.15 -9.07 -7.94
CA MET A 78 14.35 -10.47 -8.32
C MET A 78 15.40 -10.65 -9.43
N VAL A 79 15.72 -9.59 -10.20
CA VAL A 79 16.56 -9.68 -11.40
C VAL A 79 17.59 -8.55 -11.55
N ASP A 80 17.39 -7.42 -10.89
CA ASP A 80 18.22 -6.22 -11.00
C ASP A 80 18.11 -5.38 -9.71
N HIS A 81 18.82 -5.85 -8.69
CA HIS A 81 18.83 -5.27 -7.33
C HIS A 81 19.31 -3.82 -7.33
N ASP A 82 20.43 -3.54 -8.00
CA ASP A 82 21.05 -2.21 -8.02
C ASP A 82 20.12 -1.17 -8.66
N PHE A 83 19.46 -1.54 -9.77
CA PHE A 83 18.47 -0.66 -10.38
C PHE A 83 17.28 -0.43 -9.46
N ALA A 84 16.74 -1.47 -8.82
CA ALA A 84 15.63 -1.34 -7.88
C ALA A 84 15.97 -0.39 -6.72
N LYS A 85 17.16 -0.53 -6.14
CA LYS A 85 17.68 0.37 -5.10
C LYS A 85 17.76 1.81 -5.60
N HIS A 86 18.33 2.01 -6.78
CA HIS A 86 18.45 3.33 -7.40
C HIS A 86 17.07 3.98 -7.62
N GLN A 87 16.03 3.23 -8.00
CA GLN A 87 14.68 3.79 -8.18
C GLN A 87 14.09 4.40 -6.89
N LEU A 88 14.34 3.76 -5.74
CA LEU A 88 13.90 4.30 -4.45
C LEU A 88 14.72 5.52 -4.05
N ASP A 89 16.02 5.49 -4.30
CA ASP A 89 16.94 6.57 -3.99
C ASP A 89 16.61 7.85 -4.77
N LEU A 90 16.33 7.72 -6.07
CA LEU A 90 15.98 8.84 -6.95
C LEU A 90 14.94 9.77 -6.33
N MET A 91 13.84 9.20 -5.83
CA MET A 91 12.73 9.95 -5.24
C MET A 91 13.08 10.68 -3.93
N LEU A 92 14.21 10.34 -3.30
CA LEU A 92 14.72 10.90 -2.05
C LEU A 92 15.89 11.87 -2.23
N THR A 93 16.48 11.93 -3.44
CA THR A 93 17.54 12.88 -3.78
C THR A 93 17.05 14.32 -3.75
N GLU A 94 17.98 15.26 -3.58
CA GLU A 94 17.73 16.71 -3.55
C GLU A 94 17.15 17.30 -4.85
N VAL A 95 17.28 16.59 -5.98
CA VAL A 95 16.76 17.06 -7.28
C VAL A 95 15.33 16.56 -7.55
N TYR A 96 14.87 15.52 -6.85
CA TYR A 96 13.47 15.04 -6.94
C TYR A 96 12.64 15.43 -5.72
N LEU A 97 13.16 15.23 -4.51
CA LEU A 97 12.44 15.50 -3.27
C LEU A 97 12.19 17.01 -3.12
N HIS A 98 10.94 17.39 -2.83
CA HIS A 98 10.65 18.80 -2.54
C HIS A 98 11.39 19.25 -1.28
N PRO A 99 11.91 20.50 -1.21
CA PRO A 99 12.53 21.06 0.00
C PRO A 99 11.68 21.03 1.28
N SER A 100 10.38 20.77 1.15
CA SER A 100 9.44 20.61 2.28
C SER A 100 9.42 19.19 2.86
N GLY A 101 10.07 18.22 2.20
CA GLY A 101 10.00 16.79 2.50
C GLY A 101 9.00 16.00 1.63
N GLN A 102 8.22 16.65 0.77
CA GLN A 102 7.26 15.94 -0.10
C GLN A 102 7.98 15.14 -1.20
N ILE A 103 7.63 13.87 -1.34
CA ILE A 103 7.99 13.02 -2.49
C ILE A 103 7.06 13.37 -3.65
N PRO A 104 7.56 13.57 -4.88
CA PRO A 104 6.70 13.89 -6.03
C PRO A 104 5.70 12.77 -6.31
N ALA A 105 4.45 13.11 -6.63
CA ALA A 105 3.45 12.10 -6.97
C ALA A 105 3.67 11.54 -8.38
N TYR A 106 3.30 12.31 -9.42
CA TYR A 106 3.39 11.92 -10.83
C TYR A 106 3.41 13.15 -11.75
N GLU A 107 3.73 12.96 -13.03
CA GLU A 107 4.10 14.06 -13.95
C GLU A 107 3.11 15.23 -14.01
N TRP A 108 1.80 15.00 -14.03
CA TRP A 108 0.85 16.13 -14.15
C TRP A 108 0.56 16.86 -12.84
N ASN A 109 0.91 16.30 -11.70
CA ASN A 109 0.76 16.95 -10.40
C ASN A 109 1.74 16.40 -9.37
N PHE A 110 2.99 16.85 -9.39
CA PHE A 110 3.99 16.44 -8.40
C PHE A 110 3.58 16.76 -6.96
N GLY A 111 2.74 17.80 -6.78
CA GLY A 111 2.23 18.22 -5.48
C GLY A 111 1.09 17.36 -4.92
N ASP A 112 0.60 16.37 -5.65
CA ASP A 112 -0.44 15.47 -5.14
C ASP A 112 0.07 14.55 -4.03
N VAL A 113 -0.84 13.83 -3.40
CA VAL A 113 -0.58 12.92 -2.30
C VAL A 113 -0.69 11.49 -2.79
N ASN A 114 0.36 10.71 -2.56
CA ASN A 114 0.41 9.29 -2.87
C ASN A 114 0.63 8.48 -1.59
N PRO A 115 0.27 7.18 -1.56
CA PRO A 115 0.57 6.31 -0.43
C PRO A 115 2.06 6.36 -0.05
N PRO A 116 2.42 6.54 1.24
CA PRO A 116 3.80 6.61 1.71
C PRO A 116 4.45 5.23 1.83
N VAL A 117 4.45 4.46 0.73
CA VAL A 117 4.95 3.08 0.66
C VAL A 117 6.47 2.98 0.47
N HIS A 118 7.17 4.10 0.30
CA HIS A 118 8.61 4.13 0.04
C HIS A 118 9.42 3.51 1.19
N ALA A 119 9.09 3.82 2.45
CA ALA A 119 9.79 3.25 3.60
C ALA A 119 9.64 1.72 3.69
N TRP A 120 8.46 1.19 3.34
CA TRP A 120 8.24 -0.24 3.24
C TRP A 120 9.12 -0.86 2.15
N ALA A 121 9.15 -0.25 0.95
CA ALA A 121 9.97 -0.74 -0.14
C ALA A 121 11.47 -0.70 0.17
N THR A 122 11.96 0.36 0.84
CA THR A 122 13.33 0.45 1.34
C THR A 122 13.64 -0.68 2.32
N MET A 123 12.77 -0.94 3.29
CA MET A 123 12.97 -2.02 4.27
C MET A 123 12.92 -3.41 3.62
N PHE A 124 12.02 -3.62 2.64
CA PHE A 124 11.97 -4.85 1.85
C PHE A 124 13.27 -5.08 1.08
N MET A 125 13.78 -4.04 0.42
CA MET A 125 15.05 -4.09 -0.31
C MET A 125 16.24 -4.41 0.61
N THR A 126 16.36 -3.78 1.78
CA THR A 126 17.39 -4.12 2.78
C THR A 126 17.26 -5.57 3.28
N SER A 127 16.03 -6.07 3.41
CA SER A 127 15.78 -7.47 3.76
C SER A 127 16.26 -8.42 2.66
N VAL A 128 16.12 -8.05 1.38
CA VAL A 128 16.64 -8.79 0.23
C VAL A 128 18.17 -8.82 0.23
N GLU A 129 18.85 -7.68 0.44
CA GLU A 129 20.33 -7.61 0.51
C GLU A 129 20.89 -8.58 1.54
N ARG A 130 20.26 -8.64 2.72
CA ARG A 130 20.63 -9.59 3.78
C ARG A 130 20.48 -11.04 3.36
N GLN A 131 19.42 -11.38 2.63
CA GLN A 131 19.22 -12.74 2.12
C GLN A 131 20.26 -13.12 1.07
N LEU A 132 20.67 -12.15 0.23
CA LEU A 132 21.75 -12.31 -0.75
C LEU A 132 23.15 -12.30 -0.12
N GLN A 133 23.25 -12.19 1.21
CA GLN A 133 24.50 -12.08 1.97
C GLN A 133 25.38 -10.91 1.50
N TYR A 134 24.76 -9.85 0.99
CA TYR A 134 25.46 -8.62 0.69
C TYR A 134 25.81 -7.88 1.98
N GLU A 135 26.95 -7.18 1.97
CA GLU A 135 27.26 -6.25 3.04
C GLU A 135 26.17 -5.16 3.06
N PRO A 136 25.49 -4.94 4.21
CA PRO A 136 24.45 -3.93 4.29
C PRO A 136 25.00 -2.54 3.96
N ASP A 137 24.36 -1.84 3.03
CA ASP A 137 24.73 -0.45 2.72
C ASP A 137 24.11 0.50 3.76
N ILE A 138 24.81 0.59 4.89
CA ILE A 138 24.36 1.38 6.04
C ILE A 138 24.33 2.87 5.71
N GLU A 139 25.20 3.37 4.83
CA GLU A 139 25.22 4.78 4.47
C GLU A 139 24.00 5.14 3.61
N TYR A 140 23.65 4.31 2.63
CA TYR A 140 22.37 4.44 1.92
C TYR A 140 21.19 4.41 2.90
N LEU A 141 21.17 3.46 3.84
CA LEU A 141 20.05 3.31 4.76
C LEU A 141 19.89 4.54 5.69
N LYS A 142 21.00 5.11 6.17
CA LYS A 142 21.00 6.38 6.92
C LYS A 142 20.44 7.51 6.08
N GLN A 143 20.88 7.65 4.82
CA GLN A 143 20.41 8.70 3.92
C GLN A 143 18.91 8.57 3.65
N ALA A 144 18.46 7.37 3.25
CA ALA A 144 17.05 7.07 3.02
C ALA A 144 16.21 7.38 4.27
N PHE A 145 16.66 6.93 5.45
CA PHE A 145 15.96 7.21 6.71
C PHE A 145 15.79 8.71 6.99
N GLN A 146 16.84 9.52 6.79
CA GLN A 146 16.75 10.97 7.01
C GLN A 146 15.79 11.65 6.03
N LYS A 147 15.80 11.25 4.75
CA LYS A 147 14.89 11.80 3.74
C LYS A 147 13.44 11.35 3.98
N LEU A 148 13.24 10.09 4.37
CA LEU A 148 11.94 9.57 4.77
C LEU A 148 11.43 10.21 6.07
N LEU A 149 12.31 10.58 7.01
CA LEU A 149 11.94 11.36 8.19
C LEU A 149 11.43 12.76 7.82
N LEU A 150 12.03 13.43 6.82
CA LEU A 150 11.51 14.68 6.26
C LEU A 150 10.12 14.47 5.65
N ASN A 151 9.94 13.39 4.89
CA ASN A 151 8.64 13.05 4.31
C ASN A 151 7.58 12.74 5.36
N PHE A 152 7.91 11.94 6.38
CA PHE A 152 7.05 11.67 7.52
C PHE A 152 6.63 12.96 8.23
N THR A 153 7.60 13.87 8.44
CA THR A 153 7.34 15.17 9.07
C THR A 153 6.45 16.07 8.20
N TRP A 154 6.61 16.02 6.87
CA TRP A 154 5.70 16.69 5.94
C TRP A 154 4.28 16.17 6.09
N TRP A 155 4.09 14.85 6.16
CA TRP A 155 2.79 14.22 6.37
C TRP A 155 2.11 14.69 7.66
N VAL A 156 2.81 14.58 8.79
CA VAL A 156 2.30 15.02 10.10
C VAL A 156 1.91 16.51 10.09
N ASN A 157 2.66 17.37 9.39
CA ASN A 157 2.39 18.80 9.40
C ASN A 157 1.37 19.28 8.34
N ARG A 158 1.18 18.52 7.26
CA ARG A 158 0.38 18.96 6.09
C ARG A 158 -0.89 18.15 5.87
N LYS A 159 -0.95 16.96 6.46
CA LYS A 159 -2.04 15.99 6.24
C LYS A 159 -2.75 15.59 7.53
N ASP A 160 -2.34 16.11 8.69
CA ASP A 160 -3.11 16.10 9.93
C ASP A 160 -3.44 17.56 10.29
N THR A 161 -4.49 18.12 9.65
CA THR A 161 -4.79 19.55 9.73
C THR A 161 -5.26 20.00 11.12
N THR A 162 -5.80 19.07 11.91
CA THR A 162 -6.32 19.34 13.25
C THR A 162 -5.36 18.91 14.37
N GLY A 163 -4.27 18.21 14.04
CA GLY A 163 -3.27 17.74 15.00
C GLY A 163 -3.80 16.60 15.90
N ASN A 164 -4.79 15.85 15.42
CA ASN A 164 -5.46 14.80 16.19
C ASN A 164 -5.00 13.38 15.80
N ASN A 165 -3.99 13.26 14.94
CA ASN A 165 -3.47 12.01 14.36
C ASN A 165 -4.46 11.27 13.45
N ILE A 166 -5.41 12.00 12.86
CA ILE A 166 -6.24 11.55 11.74
C ILE A 166 -5.76 12.25 10.49
N PHE A 167 -5.46 11.47 9.46
CA PHE A 167 -4.86 12.00 8.24
C PHE A 167 -5.89 12.16 7.12
N GLU A 168 -5.66 13.17 6.30
CA GLU A 168 -6.58 13.60 5.25
C GLU A 168 -5.86 14.16 4.01
N GLY A 169 -6.60 14.15 2.91
CA GLY A 169 -6.31 14.92 1.71
C GLY A 169 -5.62 14.14 0.60
N GLY A 170 -6.09 14.40 -0.61
CA GLY A 170 -5.65 13.69 -1.81
C GLY A 170 -6.41 12.38 -2.01
N PHE A 171 -6.24 11.79 -3.20
CA PHE A 171 -6.89 10.53 -3.56
C PHE A 171 -6.10 9.29 -3.07
N LEU A 172 -4.84 9.46 -2.65
CA LEU A 172 -4.01 8.40 -2.05
C LEU A 172 -3.86 7.16 -2.93
N GLY A 173 -3.72 7.35 -4.25
CA GLY A 173 -3.60 6.23 -5.20
C GLY A 173 -4.93 5.54 -5.53
N LEU A 174 -6.06 6.00 -4.96
CA LEU A 174 -7.38 5.39 -5.07
C LEU A 174 -8.40 6.34 -5.73
N ASP A 175 -8.22 6.63 -7.01
CA ASP A 175 -8.83 7.74 -7.78
C ASP A 175 -10.30 8.03 -7.45
N ASN A 176 -11.21 7.13 -7.84
CA ASN A 176 -12.66 7.31 -7.71
C ASN A 176 -13.26 6.45 -6.58
N ILE A 177 -12.46 6.00 -5.61
CA ILE A 177 -12.90 5.09 -4.53
C ILE A 177 -14.01 5.70 -3.66
N GLY A 178 -13.99 7.03 -3.51
CA GLY A 178 -14.89 7.78 -2.64
C GLY A 178 -16.11 8.35 -3.37
N VAL A 179 -17.04 8.88 -2.57
CA VAL A 179 -18.24 9.59 -3.06
C VAL A 179 -17.93 11.01 -3.56
N PHE A 180 -16.86 11.63 -3.05
CA PHE A 180 -16.38 12.95 -3.46
C PHE A 180 -14.97 12.84 -4.06
N ASP A 181 -14.62 13.81 -4.91
CA ASP A 181 -13.21 14.06 -5.26
C ASP A 181 -12.46 14.58 -4.02
N ARG A 182 -11.58 13.74 -3.49
CA ARG A 182 -10.79 13.96 -2.27
C ARG A 182 -9.66 15.00 -2.46
N SER A 183 -9.38 15.39 -3.70
CA SER A 183 -8.41 16.44 -4.03
C SER A 183 -9.06 17.82 -4.23
N SER A 184 -10.39 17.87 -4.24
CA SER A 184 -11.18 19.09 -4.42
C SER A 184 -11.85 19.56 -3.13
N ARG A 185 -12.32 20.81 -3.12
CA ARG A 185 -13.17 21.30 -2.02
C ARG A 185 -14.49 20.54 -2.03
N LEU A 186 -14.93 20.07 -0.86
CA LEU A 186 -16.17 19.33 -0.74
C LEU A 186 -17.38 20.26 -0.94
N PRO A 187 -18.44 19.81 -1.63
CA PRO A 187 -19.67 20.60 -1.81
C PRO A 187 -20.32 21.02 -0.49
N THR A 188 -20.08 20.26 0.57
CA THR A 188 -20.61 20.50 1.93
C THR A 188 -19.88 21.62 2.67
N GLY A 189 -18.75 22.12 2.13
CA GLY A 189 -17.86 23.06 2.81
C GLY A 189 -17.04 22.44 3.96
N GLY A 190 -17.24 21.15 4.23
CA GLY A 190 -16.52 20.38 5.25
C GLY A 190 -15.21 19.77 4.77
N TYR A 191 -14.71 18.78 5.52
CA TYR A 191 -13.52 18.00 5.17
C TYR A 191 -13.72 16.51 5.49
N LEU A 192 -12.85 15.64 4.95
CA LEU A 192 -12.89 14.19 5.16
C LEU A 192 -11.78 13.77 6.11
N GLU A 193 -12.15 13.07 7.18
CA GLU A 193 -11.23 12.24 7.97
C GLU A 193 -11.13 10.87 7.30
N GLN A 194 -9.94 10.51 6.80
CA GLN A 194 -9.76 9.36 5.91
C GLN A 194 -9.19 8.14 6.65
N ALA A 195 -9.88 7.00 6.56
CA ALA A 195 -9.43 5.77 7.23
C ALA A 195 -8.19 5.16 6.56
N ASP A 196 -8.08 5.25 5.24
CA ASP A 196 -6.92 4.82 4.47
C ASP A 196 -5.70 5.73 4.70
N GLY A 197 -5.87 7.05 4.62
CA GLY A 197 -4.81 8.02 4.93
C GLY A 197 -4.20 7.79 6.31
N THR A 198 -5.05 7.52 7.30
CA THR A 198 -4.63 7.23 8.67
C THR A 198 -3.96 5.85 8.79
N ALA A 199 -4.49 4.82 8.11
CA ALA A 199 -3.85 3.49 8.05
C ALA A 199 -2.47 3.53 7.38
N TRP A 200 -2.31 4.33 6.32
CA TRP A 200 -1.03 4.52 5.65
C TRP A 200 0.02 5.12 6.57
N MET A 201 -0.36 6.10 7.39
CA MET A 201 0.55 6.71 8.37
C MET A 201 0.85 5.79 9.56
N ALA A 202 -0.08 4.93 9.96
CA ALA A 202 0.19 3.87 10.91
C ALA A 202 1.25 2.88 10.37
N LEU A 203 1.09 2.43 9.12
CA LEU A 203 2.08 1.57 8.45
C LEU A 203 3.42 2.29 8.23
N PHE A 204 3.42 3.57 7.82
CA PHE A 204 4.65 4.36 7.65
C PHE A 204 5.41 4.49 8.98
N SER A 205 4.70 4.71 10.10
CA SER A 205 5.30 4.71 11.44
C SER A 205 5.96 3.37 11.77
N GLN A 206 5.29 2.25 11.47
CA GLN A 206 5.85 0.91 11.66
C GLN A 206 7.11 0.68 10.81
N ASN A 207 7.09 1.06 9.53
CA ASN A 207 8.25 0.90 8.65
C ASN A 207 9.43 1.77 9.12
N MET A 208 9.18 3.00 9.58
CA MET A 208 10.23 3.85 10.13
C MET A 208 10.79 3.32 11.45
N LEU A 209 9.96 2.67 12.27
CA LEU A 209 10.42 1.93 13.45
C LEU A 209 11.35 0.78 13.04
N GLU A 210 10.97 -0.03 12.05
CA GLU A 210 11.78 -1.15 11.55
C GLU A 210 13.12 -0.65 11.00
N LEU A 211 13.12 0.41 10.19
CA LEU A 211 14.35 1.05 9.68
C LEU A 211 15.22 1.62 10.82
N ALA A 212 14.62 2.21 11.86
CA ALA A 212 15.37 2.73 13.00
C ALA A 212 16.02 1.61 13.81
N LEU A 213 15.31 0.50 14.06
CA LEU A 213 15.88 -0.67 14.73
C LEU A 213 16.99 -1.31 13.89
N GLU A 214 16.81 -1.34 12.58
CA GLU A 214 17.82 -1.83 11.63
C GLU A 214 19.11 -1.02 11.72
N LEU A 215 19.01 0.31 11.68
CA LEU A 215 20.15 1.21 11.84
C LEU A 215 20.75 1.15 13.26
N ALA A 216 19.94 0.91 14.29
CA ALA A 216 20.39 0.81 15.67
C ALA A 216 21.34 -0.36 15.94
N LEU A 217 21.39 -1.36 15.05
CA LEU A 217 22.40 -2.42 15.09
C LEU A 217 23.82 -1.89 14.87
N TYR A 218 23.96 -0.75 14.20
CA TYR A 218 25.22 -0.15 13.79
C TYR A 218 25.49 1.19 14.47
N ASP A 219 24.43 1.94 14.78
CA ASP A 219 24.51 3.24 15.45
C ASP A 219 23.40 3.38 16.52
N PRO A 220 23.74 3.29 17.82
CA PRO A 220 22.78 3.37 18.92
C PRO A 220 21.92 4.65 18.94
N ALA A 221 22.31 5.73 18.24
CA ALA A 221 21.51 6.95 18.16
C ALA A 221 20.10 6.72 17.59
N TYR A 222 19.93 5.69 16.75
CA TYR A 222 18.64 5.36 16.14
C TYR A 222 17.67 4.64 17.08
N GLU A 223 18.13 4.12 18.23
CA GLU A 223 17.25 3.46 19.20
C GLU A 223 16.23 4.44 19.82
N ALA A 224 16.59 5.72 19.96
CA ALA A 224 15.66 6.78 20.38
C ALA A 224 14.62 7.07 19.29
N MET A 225 15.01 7.01 18.01
CA MET A 225 14.08 7.19 16.90
C MET A 225 13.10 6.03 16.78
N ALA A 226 13.52 4.78 17.04
CA ALA A 226 12.61 3.64 17.10
C ALA A 226 11.50 3.87 18.16
N THR A 227 11.87 4.45 19.31
CA THR A 227 10.90 4.83 20.35
C THR A 227 9.90 5.87 19.83
N LYS A 228 10.39 6.94 19.19
CA LYS A 228 9.53 7.97 18.59
C LYS A 228 8.49 7.39 17.63
N PHE A 229 8.89 6.46 16.76
CA PHE A 229 7.97 5.87 15.78
C PHE A 229 7.00 4.87 16.39
N LEU A 230 7.38 4.17 17.47
CA LEU A 230 6.43 3.40 18.27
C LEU A 230 5.34 4.29 18.86
N GLU A 231 5.73 5.43 19.45
CA GLU A 231 4.79 6.39 20.02
C GLU A 231 3.83 6.93 18.95
N HIS A 232 4.34 7.37 17.79
CA HIS A 232 3.50 7.80 16.68
C HIS A 232 2.51 6.73 16.25
N PHE A 233 2.96 5.49 16.06
CA PHE A 233 2.05 4.39 15.73
C PHE A 233 0.92 4.25 16.74
N LEU A 234 1.22 4.28 18.05
CA LEU A 234 0.21 4.13 19.10
C LEU A 234 -0.79 5.29 19.14
N TRP A 235 -0.33 6.54 18.94
CA TRP A 235 -1.22 7.70 18.84
C TRP A 235 -2.15 7.60 17.64
N ILE A 236 -1.63 7.24 16.47
CA ILE A 236 -2.41 7.10 15.23
C ILE A 236 -3.42 5.97 15.37
N ALA A 237 -2.97 4.79 15.80
CA ALA A 237 -3.85 3.61 15.93
C ALA A 237 -4.99 3.86 16.93
N ALA A 238 -4.70 4.55 18.04
CA ALA A 238 -5.73 4.94 19.01
C ALA A 238 -6.68 6.05 18.51
N ALA A 239 -6.23 6.90 17.58
CA ALA A 239 -7.10 7.90 16.97
C ALA A 239 -8.12 7.27 16.01
N MET A 240 -7.77 6.16 15.36
CA MET A 240 -8.69 5.47 14.43
C MET A 240 -9.93 4.87 15.11
N ASP A 241 -9.80 4.47 16.38
CA ASP A 241 -10.92 4.04 17.22
C ASP A 241 -10.75 4.60 18.64
N ARG A 242 -11.28 5.81 18.84
CA ARG A 242 -11.09 6.60 20.05
C ARG A 242 -11.83 5.99 21.24
N VAL A 243 -11.48 6.44 22.44
CA VAL A 243 -12.13 5.99 23.68
C VAL A 243 -12.94 7.14 24.28
N GLY A 244 -14.25 7.19 24.04
CA GLY A 244 -15.10 8.27 24.53
C GLY A 244 -16.57 8.14 24.15
N GLU A 245 -17.33 9.23 24.33
CA GLU A 245 -18.80 9.31 24.14
C GLU A 245 -19.22 9.85 22.75
N HIS A 246 -18.28 10.14 21.86
CA HIS A 246 -18.61 10.65 20.53
C HIS A 246 -18.71 9.48 19.53
N GLU A 247 -19.86 9.32 18.87
CA GLU A 247 -20.09 8.32 17.82
C GLU A 247 -19.42 8.71 16.48
N ASP A 248 -18.24 9.33 16.53
CA ASP A 248 -17.53 9.93 15.39
C ASP A 248 -16.16 9.27 15.16
N GLU A 249 -16.11 7.96 15.34
CA GLU A 249 -14.95 7.11 15.11
C GLU A 249 -14.95 6.57 13.67
N LEU A 250 -13.74 6.36 13.12
CA LEU A 250 -13.57 5.72 11.82
C LEU A 250 -14.02 4.24 11.89
N TRP A 251 -13.86 3.60 13.05
CA TRP A 251 -14.42 2.28 13.32
C TRP A 251 -15.91 2.36 13.58
N ASP A 252 -16.68 1.51 12.90
CA ASP A 252 -18.09 1.30 13.19
C ASP A 252 -18.27 -0.02 13.96
N GLU A 253 -18.74 0.08 15.20
CA GLU A 253 -18.87 -1.07 16.10
C GLU A 253 -20.06 -1.98 15.75
N GLU A 254 -21.09 -1.49 15.06
CA GLU A 254 -22.22 -2.32 14.64
C GLU A 254 -21.83 -3.15 13.42
N ASP A 255 -21.27 -2.48 12.42
CA ASP A 255 -20.89 -3.08 11.16
C ASP A 255 -19.58 -3.88 11.31
N GLY A 256 -18.63 -3.42 12.13
CA GLY A 256 -17.34 -4.06 12.33
C GLY A 256 -16.38 -3.80 11.20
N PHE A 257 -16.33 -2.54 10.78
CA PHE A 257 -15.59 -2.08 9.61
C PHE A 257 -15.17 -0.63 9.76
N PHE A 258 -14.13 -0.22 9.02
CA PHE A 258 -13.68 1.17 9.01
C PHE A 258 -14.32 1.96 7.87
N TYR A 259 -14.62 3.23 8.14
CA TYR A 259 -15.22 4.19 7.21
C TYR A 259 -14.54 5.55 7.32
N ASP A 260 -14.59 6.31 6.23
CA ASP A 260 -14.27 7.74 6.28
C ASP A 260 -15.37 8.49 7.03
N LEU A 261 -15.01 9.61 7.65
CA LEU A 261 -15.96 10.55 8.25
C LEU A 261 -15.97 11.87 7.48
N LEU A 262 -17.15 12.35 7.14
CA LEU A 262 -17.37 13.71 6.69
C LEU A 262 -17.62 14.61 7.89
N ARG A 263 -16.72 15.57 8.11
CA ARG A 263 -16.84 16.62 9.13
C ARG A 263 -17.49 17.85 8.51
N LEU A 264 -18.65 18.23 9.00
CA LEU A 264 -19.38 19.40 8.53
C LEU A 264 -18.92 20.68 9.25
N PRO A 265 -19.08 21.87 8.64
CA PRO A 265 -18.67 23.14 9.25
C PRO A 265 -19.34 23.47 10.58
N ASP A 266 -20.48 22.84 10.89
CA ASP A 266 -21.19 22.98 12.17
C ASP A 266 -20.63 22.09 13.29
N GLY A 267 -19.59 21.29 13.00
CA GLY A 267 -18.92 20.39 13.93
C GLY A 267 -19.54 18.99 14.00
N THR A 268 -20.64 18.73 13.30
CA THR A 268 -21.21 17.38 13.20
C THR A 268 -20.38 16.50 12.27
N ALA A 269 -20.50 15.18 12.43
CA ALA A 269 -19.84 14.20 11.59
C ALA A 269 -20.82 13.16 11.07
N THR A 270 -20.54 12.60 9.90
CA THR A 270 -21.32 11.51 9.31
C THR A 270 -20.39 10.51 8.64
N ARG A 271 -20.61 9.22 8.86
CA ARG A 271 -19.85 8.17 8.20
C ARG A 271 -20.21 8.11 6.72
N ILE A 272 -19.18 7.94 5.89
CA ILE A 272 -19.34 7.61 4.48
C ILE A 272 -19.34 6.09 4.38
N GLU A 273 -20.53 5.49 4.40
CA GLU A 273 -20.77 4.04 4.47
C GLU A 273 -20.47 3.29 3.15
N VAL A 274 -19.34 3.62 2.53
CA VAL A 274 -18.82 2.97 1.34
C VAL A 274 -17.87 1.85 1.78
N ARG A 275 -18.34 0.60 1.68
CA ARG A 275 -17.58 -0.62 2.00
C ARG A 275 -16.54 -0.89 0.92
N SER A 276 -15.42 -0.21 1.01
CA SER A 276 -14.33 -0.25 0.03
C SER A 276 -13.00 -0.70 0.62
N MET A 277 -11.97 -0.73 -0.23
CA MET A 277 -10.57 -0.96 0.14
C MET A 277 -10.09 -0.01 1.24
N VAL A 278 -10.70 1.18 1.34
CA VAL A 278 -10.43 2.17 2.39
C VAL A 278 -10.61 1.55 3.78
N GLY A 279 -11.71 0.82 4.00
CA GLY A 279 -11.98 0.16 5.27
C GLY A 279 -11.17 -1.13 5.50
N LEU A 280 -10.51 -1.65 4.46
CA LEU A 280 -9.61 -2.81 4.56
C LEU A 280 -8.16 -2.40 4.83
N LEU A 281 -7.71 -1.22 4.40
CA LEU A 281 -6.31 -0.79 4.57
C LEU A 281 -5.81 -0.75 6.03
N PRO A 282 -6.63 -0.52 7.08
CA PRO A 282 -6.19 -0.68 8.47
C PRO A 282 -5.66 -2.09 8.80
N LEU A 283 -6.12 -3.14 8.08
CA LEU A 283 -5.58 -4.50 8.17
C LEU A 283 -4.07 -4.51 7.83
N CYS A 284 -3.65 -3.69 6.88
CA CYS A 284 -2.28 -3.67 6.35
C CYS A 284 -1.26 -3.03 7.30
N ALA A 285 -1.71 -2.25 8.27
CA ALA A 285 -0.88 -1.65 9.31
C ALA A 285 -0.53 -2.66 10.43
N ALA A 286 0.13 -3.74 10.03
CA ALA A 286 0.56 -4.82 10.90
C ALA A 286 2.06 -5.12 10.73
N SER A 287 2.80 -5.16 11.83
CA SER A 287 4.22 -5.55 11.85
C SER A 287 4.53 -6.41 13.07
N THR A 288 5.11 -7.59 12.84
CA THR A 288 5.56 -8.49 13.89
C THR A 288 6.97 -8.16 14.32
N ILE A 289 7.13 -7.89 15.61
CA ILE A 289 8.42 -7.63 16.25
C ILE A 289 8.99 -8.96 16.76
N PRO A 290 10.14 -9.42 16.25
CA PRO A 290 10.72 -10.67 16.71
C PRO A 290 11.26 -10.59 18.14
N ARG A 291 11.29 -11.74 18.84
CA ARG A 291 11.77 -11.83 20.23
C ARG A 291 13.18 -11.26 20.43
N ASP A 292 14.06 -11.40 19.44
CA ASP A 292 15.46 -10.98 19.56
C ASP A 292 15.63 -9.46 19.65
N VAL A 293 14.65 -8.67 19.18
CA VAL A 293 14.59 -7.20 19.38
C VAL A 293 14.64 -6.88 20.87
N VAL A 294 13.97 -7.68 21.71
CA VAL A 294 13.95 -7.49 23.17
C VAL A 294 15.35 -7.63 23.78
N ALA A 295 16.13 -8.58 23.27
CA ALA A 295 17.50 -8.82 23.74
C ALA A 295 18.51 -7.82 23.15
N LYS A 296 18.30 -7.37 21.91
CA LYS A 296 19.21 -6.48 21.18
C LYS A 296 19.08 -5.00 21.57
N PHE A 297 17.87 -4.55 21.94
CA PHE A 297 17.57 -3.13 22.15
C PHE A 297 16.91 -2.88 23.52
N PRO A 298 17.63 -3.15 24.64
CA PRO A 298 17.05 -3.02 25.97
C PRO A 298 16.59 -1.58 26.30
N GLY A 299 17.25 -0.55 25.75
CA GLY A 299 16.88 0.85 25.96
C GLY A 299 15.57 1.22 25.28
N PHE A 300 15.34 0.72 24.06
CA PHE A 300 14.06 0.81 23.36
C PHE A 300 12.95 0.14 24.17
N ILE A 301 13.17 -1.08 24.65
CA ILE A 301 12.17 -1.82 25.44
C ILE A 301 11.82 -1.10 26.74
N GLU A 302 12.80 -0.56 27.46
CA GLU A 302 12.55 0.21 28.67
C GLU A 302 11.68 1.43 28.39
N ARG A 303 12.02 2.21 27.35
CA ARG A 303 11.25 3.39 26.95
C ARG A 303 9.84 3.02 26.46
N ALA A 304 9.71 1.96 25.68
CA ALA A 304 8.42 1.44 25.23
C ALA A 304 7.52 1.07 26.42
N LYS A 305 8.03 0.31 27.40
CA LYS A 305 7.28 -0.04 28.63
C LYS A 305 6.89 1.20 29.44
N ALA A 306 7.81 2.15 29.59
CA ALA A 306 7.52 3.40 30.28
C ALA A 306 6.43 4.23 29.58
N PHE A 307 6.42 4.24 28.25
CA PHE A 307 5.39 4.90 27.46
C PHE A 307 4.03 4.19 27.60
N LEU A 308 3.99 2.87 27.39
CA LEU A 308 2.76 2.07 27.45
C LEU A 308 2.11 2.16 28.83
N SER A 309 2.89 2.06 29.91
CA SER A 309 2.37 2.19 31.29
C SER A 309 1.76 3.55 31.60
N ARG A 310 2.26 4.63 30.99
CA ARG A 310 1.70 5.99 31.14
C ARG A 310 0.47 6.22 30.26
N ASN A 311 0.37 5.51 29.14
CA ASN A 311 -0.62 5.75 28.09
C ASN A 311 -1.55 4.55 27.86
N GLN A 312 -1.92 3.82 28.92
CA GLN A 312 -2.77 2.62 28.83
C GLN A 312 -4.08 2.83 28.05
N ARG A 313 -4.61 4.06 28.06
CA ARG A 313 -5.85 4.41 27.34
C ARG A 313 -5.72 4.28 25.82
N LEU A 314 -4.51 4.40 25.25
CA LEU A 314 -4.26 4.19 23.82
C LEU A 314 -4.41 2.74 23.39
N LEU A 315 -4.29 1.80 24.35
CA LEU A 315 -4.25 0.37 24.07
C LEU A 315 -5.64 -0.28 24.06
N LYS A 316 -6.69 0.44 24.48
CA LYS A 316 -8.01 -0.14 24.73
C LYS A 316 -8.61 -0.80 23.48
N ASN A 317 -8.43 -0.16 22.33
CA ASN A 317 -9.13 -0.49 21.09
C ASN A 317 -8.18 -1.04 19.99
N ILE A 318 -6.90 -1.25 20.31
CA ILE A 318 -5.89 -1.77 19.37
C ILE A 318 -5.33 -3.10 19.86
N HIS A 319 -4.48 -3.76 19.07
CA HIS A 319 -3.79 -4.94 19.57
C HIS A 319 -2.83 -4.56 20.71
N PRO A 320 -2.88 -5.22 21.87
CA PRO A 320 -2.00 -4.91 23.00
C PRO A 320 -0.56 -5.36 22.69
N PRO A 321 0.39 -4.43 22.46
CA PRO A 321 1.73 -4.77 21.97
C PRO A 321 2.56 -5.55 23.00
N GLU A 322 2.16 -5.56 24.27
CA GLU A 322 2.82 -6.28 25.35
C GLU A 322 2.49 -7.77 25.41
N VAL A 323 1.45 -8.23 24.69
CA VAL A 323 1.02 -9.63 24.70
C VAL A 323 1.86 -10.44 23.71
N PRO A 324 2.64 -11.43 24.18
CA PRO A 324 3.43 -12.27 23.28
C PRO A 324 2.54 -13.27 22.54
N GLY A 325 2.84 -13.46 21.26
CA GLY A 325 2.29 -14.51 20.40
C GLY A 325 3.26 -15.69 20.25
N TYR A 326 3.17 -16.37 19.11
CA TYR A 326 4.02 -17.50 18.75
C TYR A 326 5.52 -17.14 18.85
N LYS A 327 6.31 -17.99 19.53
CA LYS A 327 7.74 -17.79 19.81
C LYS A 327 8.08 -16.45 20.48
N ASP A 328 7.23 -15.95 21.37
CA ASP A 328 7.38 -14.67 22.08
C ASP A 328 7.51 -13.46 21.14
N ARG A 329 6.91 -13.53 19.95
CA ARG A 329 6.83 -12.40 19.03
C ARG A 329 5.76 -11.43 19.50
N HIS A 330 5.98 -10.14 19.28
CA HIS A 330 5.00 -9.10 19.57
C HIS A 330 4.40 -8.57 18.26
N LEU A 331 3.21 -8.00 18.31
CA LEU A 331 2.53 -7.45 17.14
C LEU A 331 2.21 -5.98 17.37
N LEU A 332 2.55 -5.14 16.40
CA LEU A 332 2.01 -3.80 16.27
C LEU A 332 0.89 -3.87 15.24
N SER A 333 -0.36 -3.62 15.67
CA SER A 333 -1.53 -3.68 14.79
C SER A 333 -2.63 -2.73 15.27
N VAL A 334 -3.27 -2.05 14.32
CA VAL A 334 -4.50 -1.27 14.57
C VAL A 334 -5.66 -2.21 14.98
N LEU A 335 -5.71 -3.41 14.42
CA LEU A 335 -6.73 -4.41 14.72
C LEU A 335 -6.28 -5.32 15.88
N ASN A 336 -7.08 -5.35 16.95
CA ASN A 336 -7.03 -6.46 17.90
C ASN A 336 -7.65 -7.74 17.28
N GLU A 337 -7.59 -8.87 17.99
CA GLU A 337 -8.08 -10.16 17.45
C GLU A 337 -9.57 -10.11 17.06
N GLU A 338 -10.41 -9.48 17.88
CA GLU A 338 -11.85 -9.36 17.63
C GLU A 338 -12.14 -8.59 16.35
N LYS A 339 -11.55 -7.39 16.20
CA LYS A 339 -11.69 -6.58 14.99
C LYS A 339 -11.12 -7.28 13.77
N LEU A 340 -9.98 -7.96 13.93
CA LEU A 340 -9.35 -8.74 12.86
C LEU A 340 -10.32 -9.80 12.33
N ARG A 341 -10.98 -10.56 13.21
CA ARG A 341 -12.00 -11.55 12.81
C ARG A 341 -13.15 -10.92 12.05
N ARG A 342 -13.66 -9.77 12.50
CA ARG A 342 -14.79 -9.06 11.86
C ARG A 342 -14.43 -8.52 10.47
N VAL A 343 -13.25 -7.91 10.33
CA VAL A 343 -12.75 -7.42 9.04
C VAL A 343 -12.48 -8.58 8.08
N LEU A 344 -11.83 -9.65 8.53
CA LEU A 344 -11.55 -10.82 7.70
C LEU A 344 -12.83 -11.53 7.24
N ALA A 345 -13.84 -11.69 8.11
CA ALA A 345 -15.12 -12.28 7.73
C ALA A 345 -15.84 -11.51 6.60
N ARG A 346 -15.60 -10.20 6.48
CA ARG A 346 -16.12 -9.40 5.36
C ARG A 346 -15.23 -9.52 4.12
N MET A 347 -13.91 -9.42 4.31
CA MET A 347 -12.94 -9.48 3.23
C MET A 347 -12.97 -10.83 2.50
N LEU A 348 -13.22 -11.92 3.23
CA LEU A 348 -13.20 -13.30 2.73
C LEU A 348 -14.58 -13.82 2.28
N ASP A 349 -15.59 -12.94 2.23
CA ASP A 349 -16.92 -13.25 1.71
C ASP A 349 -17.00 -13.00 0.21
N GLU A 350 -17.45 -14.01 -0.55
CA GLU A 350 -17.52 -13.96 -2.01
C GLU A 350 -18.62 -13.03 -2.54
N GLU A 351 -19.67 -12.81 -1.74
CA GLU A 351 -20.73 -11.83 -2.01
C GLU A 351 -20.33 -10.39 -1.63
N ARG A 352 -19.12 -10.22 -1.08
CA ARG A 352 -18.53 -8.92 -0.73
C ARG A 352 -17.22 -8.72 -1.49
N PHE A 353 -16.07 -8.92 -0.84
CA PHE A 353 -14.77 -8.54 -1.39
C PHE A 353 -14.03 -9.69 -2.07
N LEU A 354 -14.28 -10.95 -1.70
CA LEU A 354 -13.50 -12.09 -2.20
C LEU A 354 -13.95 -12.49 -3.61
N SER A 355 -13.19 -12.11 -4.62
CA SER A 355 -13.39 -12.56 -6.00
C SER A 355 -12.70 -13.90 -6.24
N PRO A 356 -13.11 -14.71 -7.23
CA PRO A 356 -12.29 -15.82 -7.74
C PRO A 356 -10.88 -15.42 -8.19
N TYR A 357 -10.63 -14.11 -8.33
CA TYR A 357 -9.40 -13.53 -8.88
C TYR A 357 -8.62 -12.64 -7.91
N GLY A 358 -9.07 -12.46 -6.66
CA GLY A 358 -8.39 -11.61 -5.66
C GLY A 358 -9.36 -10.86 -4.76
N ILE A 359 -8.88 -9.82 -4.07
CA ILE A 359 -9.73 -8.92 -3.26
C ILE A 359 -10.16 -7.72 -4.11
N ARG A 360 -11.47 -7.50 -4.21
CA ARG A 360 -12.10 -6.37 -4.90
C ARG A 360 -11.82 -5.04 -4.17
N SER A 361 -11.73 -3.96 -4.92
CA SER A 361 -11.58 -2.60 -4.38
C SER A 361 -12.85 -2.04 -3.73
N LEU A 362 -14.03 -2.53 -4.14
CA LEU A 362 -15.33 -2.22 -3.53
C LEU A 362 -16.11 -3.51 -3.29
N SER A 363 -16.82 -3.58 -2.17
CA SER A 363 -17.70 -4.71 -1.86
C SER A 363 -18.78 -4.87 -2.93
N ARG A 364 -18.94 -6.10 -3.44
CA ARG A 364 -20.01 -6.45 -4.39
C ARG A 364 -21.41 -6.21 -3.82
N TRP A 365 -21.55 -6.10 -2.51
CA TRP A 365 -22.81 -5.71 -1.84
C TRP A 365 -23.39 -4.38 -2.38
N HIS A 366 -22.53 -3.44 -2.78
CA HIS A 366 -22.96 -2.16 -3.37
C HIS A 366 -23.55 -2.27 -4.78
N LYS A 367 -23.59 -3.47 -5.36
CA LYS A 367 -24.34 -3.74 -6.60
C LYS A 367 -25.84 -3.56 -6.38
N ASP A 368 -26.35 -4.08 -5.27
CA ASP A 368 -27.77 -4.02 -4.92
C ASP A 368 -28.07 -2.88 -3.93
N HIS A 369 -27.03 -2.34 -3.28
CA HIS A 369 -27.14 -1.31 -2.24
C HIS A 369 -26.14 -0.17 -2.51
N PRO A 370 -26.33 0.61 -3.58
CA PRO A 370 -25.45 1.74 -3.87
C PRO A 370 -25.49 2.75 -2.71
N TYR A 371 -24.32 3.32 -2.37
CA TYR A 371 -24.26 4.40 -1.40
C TYR A 371 -24.67 5.71 -2.09
N ILE A 372 -25.60 6.43 -1.48
CA ILE A 372 -26.16 7.68 -2.02
C ILE A 372 -26.03 8.77 -0.96
N PHE A 373 -25.40 9.89 -1.33
CA PHE A 373 -25.30 11.07 -0.48
C PHE A 373 -25.86 12.29 -1.21
N THR A 374 -26.81 12.98 -0.58
CA THR A 374 -27.46 14.16 -1.17
C THR A 374 -27.01 15.43 -0.47
N VAL A 375 -26.48 16.39 -1.23
CA VAL A 375 -26.10 17.71 -0.71
C VAL A 375 -26.53 18.79 -1.70
N HIS A 376 -27.16 19.86 -1.20
CA HIS A 376 -27.67 20.97 -2.01
C HIS A 376 -28.59 20.57 -3.18
N GLY A 377 -29.28 19.43 -3.08
CA GLY A 377 -30.15 18.91 -4.15
C GLY A 377 -29.41 18.14 -5.25
N GLU A 378 -28.10 17.97 -5.14
CA GLU A 378 -27.28 17.11 -6.00
C GLU A 378 -27.08 15.74 -5.33
N GLU A 379 -27.16 14.68 -6.13
CA GLU A 379 -26.97 13.29 -5.71
C GLU A 379 -25.56 12.83 -6.07
N PHE A 380 -24.80 12.38 -5.07
CA PHE A 380 -23.52 11.71 -5.25
C PHE A 380 -23.69 10.21 -4.97
N ARG A 381 -23.28 9.38 -5.92
CA ARG A 381 -23.52 7.94 -5.91
C ARG A 381 -22.23 7.14 -6.03
N VAL A 382 -22.14 6.08 -5.24
CA VAL A 382 -21.10 5.04 -5.37
C VAL A 382 -21.79 3.69 -5.52
N GLU A 383 -21.56 3.03 -6.65
CA GLU A 383 -22.08 1.70 -6.93
C GLU A 383 -20.96 0.73 -7.34
N TYR A 384 -21.26 -0.57 -7.31
CA TYR A 384 -20.31 -1.59 -7.72
C TYR A 384 -20.18 -1.67 -9.24
N LEU A 385 -19.02 -1.23 -9.73
CA LEU A 385 -18.63 -1.23 -11.14
C LEU A 385 -17.43 -2.17 -11.28
N PRO A 386 -17.62 -3.43 -11.68
CA PRO A 386 -16.52 -4.39 -11.66
C PRO A 386 -15.52 -4.20 -12.81
N ALA A 387 -15.78 -3.29 -13.76
CA ALA A 387 -14.98 -3.05 -14.95
C ALA A 387 -14.55 -1.57 -15.04
N GLU A 388 -14.91 -0.85 -16.11
CA GLU A 388 -14.60 0.58 -16.29
C GLU A 388 -15.44 1.49 -15.37
N SER A 389 -14.92 2.70 -15.11
CA SER A 389 -15.63 3.76 -14.38
C SER A 389 -16.77 4.33 -15.24
N ASP A 390 -17.86 4.74 -14.60
CA ASP A 390 -18.96 5.50 -15.20
C ASP A 390 -18.84 7.01 -15.00
N THR A 391 -17.78 7.47 -14.31
CA THR A 391 -17.47 8.88 -14.05
C THR A 391 -16.14 9.30 -14.66
N GLY A 392 -16.03 10.58 -15.02
CA GLY A 392 -14.79 11.20 -15.50
C GLY A 392 -13.83 11.67 -14.39
N MET A 393 -14.08 11.30 -13.12
CA MET A 393 -13.19 11.67 -12.01
C MET A 393 -11.77 11.15 -12.29
N PHE A 394 -10.76 12.00 -12.12
CA PHE A 394 -9.35 11.69 -12.48
C PHE A 394 -9.15 11.18 -13.91
N GLY A 395 -9.94 11.66 -14.88
CA GLY A 395 -9.78 11.33 -16.30
C GLY A 395 -10.52 10.07 -16.75
N GLY A 396 -11.17 9.34 -15.84
CA GLY A 396 -12.14 8.27 -16.15
C GLY A 396 -11.58 6.93 -16.63
N ASN A 397 -10.25 6.79 -16.78
CA ASN A 397 -9.62 5.53 -17.22
C ASN A 397 -9.45 4.50 -16.09
N SER A 398 -9.23 4.97 -14.86
CA SER A 398 -9.04 4.14 -13.67
C SER A 398 -10.36 3.90 -12.94
N ASN A 399 -10.52 2.71 -12.36
CA ASN A 399 -11.69 2.39 -11.55
C ASN A 399 -11.35 1.59 -10.29
N TRP A 400 -11.66 2.17 -9.13
CA TRP A 400 -11.54 1.60 -7.80
C TRP A 400 -12.89 1.19 -7.19
N ARG A 401 -13.98 1.25 -7.95
CA ARG A 401 -15.33 0.90 -7.47
C ARG A 401 -15.71 -0.56 -7.73
N GLY A 402 -14.76 -1.48 -7.65
CA GLY A 402 -15.02 -2.91 -7.83
C GLY A 402 -13.90 -3.76 -8.40
N PRO A 403 -13.03 -3.26 -9.30
CA PRO A 403 -11.94 -4.05 -9.85
C PRO A 403 -10.90 -4.50 -8.81
N ILE A 404 -10.07 -5.46 -9.21
CA ILE A 404 -8.95 -5.97 -8.41
C ILE A 404 -7.67 -5.26 -8.84
N TRP A 405 -6.96 -4.71 -7.87
CA TRP A 405 -5.68 -4.02 -8.05
C TRP A 405 -4.58 -4.78 -7.32
N LEU A 406 -3.49 -5.07 -8.03
CA LEU A 406 -2.40 -5.87 -7.48
C LEU A 406 -1.65 -5.21 -6.30
N PRO A 407 -1.39 -3.89 -6.28
CA PRO A 407 -0.66 -3.24 -5.19
C PRO A 407 -1.25 -3.49 -3.79
N VAL A 408 -2.56 -3.23 -3.64
CA VAL A 408 -3.25 -3.39 -2.35
C VAL A 408 -3.44 -4.87 -1.98
N ASN A 409 -3.65 -5.74 -2.97
CA ASN A 409 -3.67 -7.18 -2.73
C ASN A 409 -2.31 -7.70 -2.22
N LEU A 410 -1.19 -7.19 -2.75
CA LEU A 410 0.14 -7.52 -2.27
C LEU A 410 0.36 -7.08 -0.80
N LEU A 411 -0.15 -5.90 -0.43
CA LEU A 411 -0.08 -5.43 0.95
C LEU A 411 -0.96 -6.26 1.90
N ILE A 412 -2.13 -6.72 1.45
CA ILE A 412 -2.97 -7.66 2.20
C ILE A 412 -2.23 -8.98 2.41
N LEU A 413 -1.58 -9.52 1.38
CA LEU A 413 -0.75 -10.72 1.51
C LEU A 413 0.38 -10.52 2.53
N ARG A 414 1.10 -9.39 2.48
CA ARG A 414 2.11 -9.02 3.50
C ARG A 414 1.50 -9.03 4.90
N ALA A 415 0.36 -8.37 5.09
CA ALA A 415 -0.27 -8.23 6.39
C ALA A 415 -0.71 -9.59 6.97
N LEU A 416 -1.32 -10.45 6.15
CA LEU A 416 -1.72 -11.80 6.56
C LEU A 416 -0.52 -12.63 7.02
N ILE A 417 0.63 -12.51 6.34
CA ILE A 417 1.87 -13.15 6.79
C ILE A 417 2.34 -12.57 8.14
N GLN A 418 2.29 -11.26 8.34
CA GLN A 418 2.63 -10.65 9.65
C GLN A 418 1.73 -11.19 10.76
N TYR A 419 0.41 -11.20 10.57
CA TYR A 419 -0.49 -11.77 11.57
C TYR A 419 -0.24 -13.27 11.78
N TYR A 420 0.08 -14.03 10.73
CA TYR A 420 0.43 -15.45 10.86
C TYR A 420 1.71 -15.65 11.67
N LEU A 421 2.73 -14.81 11.49
CA LEU A 421 3.96 -14.87 12.28
C LEU A 421 3.70 -14.65 13.78
N TYR A 422 2.67 -13.88 14.13
CA TYR A 422 2.25 -13.65 15.50
C TYR A 422 1.31 -14.75 16.04
N TYR A 423 0.21 -15.07 15.35
CA TYR A 423 -0.78 -16.01 15.86
C TYR A 423 -0.42 -17.49 15.62
N GLY A 424 0.41 -17.79 14.62
CA GLY A 424 0.64 -19.15 14.14
C GLY A 424 -0.65 -19.86 13.75
N GLU A 425 -0.74 -21.14 14.05
CA GLU A 425 -1.90 -21.98 13.76
C GLU A 425 -3.10 -21.72 14.71
N SER A 426 -2.90 -20.96 15.78
CA SER A 426 -3.95 -20.75 16.80
C SER A 426 -5.11 -19.88 16.32
N PHE A 427 -4.85 -19.00 15.34
CA PHE A 427 -5.89 -18.20 14.71
C PHE A 427 -6.38 -18.89 13.44
N ALA A 428 -7.61 -19.37 13.48
CA ALA A 428 -8.33 -19.87 12.31
C ALA A 428 -9.54 -18.99 12.00
N ILE A 429 -9.82 -18.81 10.71
CA ILE A 429 -10.96 -18.06 10.18
C ILE A 429 -11.56 -18.82 8.99
N GLU A 430 -12.86 -18.65 8.76
CA GLU A 430 -13.55 -19.29 7.65
C GLU A 430 -13.17 -18.62 6.31
N CYS A 431 -12.68 -19.40 5.35
CA CYS A 431 -12.26 -18.90 4.04
C CYS A 431 -12.60 -19.90 2.91
N PRO A 432 -13.54 -19.57 2.00
CA PRO A 432 -14.39 -18.38 2.01
C PRO A 432 -15.33 -18.31 3.22
N THR A 433 -15.77 -17.11 3.61
CA THR A 433 -16.79 -16.95 4.65
C THR A 433 -18.10 -17.63 4.23
N GLY A 434 -18.73 -18.35 5.16
CA GLY A 434 -19.91 -19.20 4.92
C GLY A 434 -19.64 -20.58 4.29
N SER A 435 -18.38 -20.96 4.01
CA SER A 435 -18.04 -22.24 3.38
C SER A 435 -17.90 -23.45 4.33
N GLY A 436 -17.84 -23.22 5.64
CA GLY A 436 -17.47 -24.19 6.68
C GLY A 436 -15.97 -24.53 6.73
N LYS A 437 -15.15 -23.99 5.82
CA LYS A 437 -13.72 -24.31 5.73
C LYS A 437 -12.88 -23.33 6.55
N MET A 438 -12.35 -23.81 7.67
CA MET A 438 -11.43 -23.06 8.51
C MET A 438 -10.02 -23.09 7.93
N MET A 439 -9.36 -21.93 7.91
CA MET A 439 -7.99 -21.73 7.45
C MET A 439 -7.22 -20.87 8.45
N ASN A 440 -5.92 -21.15 8.63
CA ASN A 440 -5.03 -20.20 9.29
C ASN A 440 -4.64 -19.05 8.34
N LEU A 441 -4.02 -17.99 8.88
CA LEU A 441 -3.75 -16.77 8.10
C LEU A 441 -2.74 -16.96 6.96
N PHE A 442 -1.83 -17.94 7.06
CA PHE A 442 -0.97 -18.31 5.93
C PHE A 442 -1.77 -18.95 4.80
N GLU A 443 -2.70 -19.86 5.14
CA GLU A 443 -3.56 -20.52 4.16
C GLU A 443 -4.48 -19.53 3.45
N VAL A 444 -5.02 -18.56 4.20
CA VAL A 444 -5.79 -17.44 3.62
C VAL A 444 -4.92 -16.64 2.64
N ALA A 445 -3.70 -16.28 3.02
CA ALA A 445 -2.78 -15.57 2.12
C ALA A 445 -2.49 -16.40 0.85
N ARG A 446 -2.23 -17.70 1.00
CA ARG A 446 -2.00 -18.62 -0.12
C ARG A 446 -3.22 -18.76 -1.02
N GLU A 447 -4.43 -18.79 -0.47
CA GLU A 447 -5.67 -18.84 -1.24
C GLU A 447 -5.90 -17.56 -2.06
N ILE A 448 -5.64 -16.38 -1.49
CA ILE A 448 -5.70 -15.10 -2.22
C ILE A 448 -4.63 -15.07 -3.32
N ALA A 449 -3.39 -15.48 -3.01
CA ALA A 449 -2.31 -15.57 -4.00
C ALA A 449 -2.65 -16.52 -5.17
N ARG A 450 -3.27 -17.67 -4.86
CA ARG A 450 -3.78 -18.61 -5.87
C ARG A 450 -4.83 -17.93 -6.76
N ARG A 451 -5.79 -17.20 -6.19
CA ARG A 451 -6.81 -16.45 -6.94
C ARG A 451 -6.19 -15.38 -7.86
N LEU A 452 -5.25 -14.60 -7.36
CA LEU A 452 -4.51 -13.60 -8.16
C LEU A 452 -3.73 -14.24 -9.31
N THR A 453 -3.06 -15.36 -9.08
CA THR A 453 -2.28 -16.04 -10.12
C THR A 453 -3.17 -16.71 -11.17
N ASN A 454 -4.37 -17.18 -10.80
CA ASN A 454 -5.33 -17.76 -11.73
C ASN A 454 -5.77 -16.79 -12.84
N ILE A 455 -5.70 -15.48 -12.62
CA ILE A 455 -5.94 -14.46 -13.67
C ILE A 455 -5.15 -14.77 -14.93
N PHE A 456 -3.91 -15.22 -14.75
CA PHE A 456 -2.96 -15.45 -15.82
C PHE A 456 -2.90 -16.90 -16.28
N PHE A 457 -3.56 -17.86 -15.63
CA PHE A 457 -3.51 -19.27 -16.00
C PHE A 457 -4.66 -19.65 -16.93
N ARG A 458 -4.46 -20.74 -17.68
CA ARG A 458 -5.54 -21.33 -18.48
C ARG A 458 -6.44 -22.13 -17.55
N ASP A 459 -7.73 -21.98 -17.74
CA ASP A 459 -8.75 -22.83 -17.13
C ASP A 459 -8.85 -24.19 -17.88
N ASP A 460 -9.81 -25.01 -17.45
CA ASP A 460 -10.08 -26.32 -18.04
C ASP A 460 -10.55 -26.24 -19.50
N GLN A 461 -11.02 -25.07 -19.96
CA GLN A 461 -11.38 -24.79 -21.35
C GLN A 461 -10.21 -24.21 -22.16
N GLY A 462 -9.03 -24.11 -21.56
CA GLY A 462 -7.83 -23.55 -22.19
C GLY A 462 -7.84 -22.03 -22.31
N ARG A 463 -8.80 -21.32 -21.67
CA ARG A 463 -8.94 -19.85 -21.73
C ARG A 463 -8.27 -19.21 -20.53
N ARG A 464 -7.73 -17.99 -20.69
CA ARG A 464 -7.17 -17.20 -19.58
C ARG A 464 -8.14 -16.09 -19.18
N PRO A 465 -8.43 -15.89 -17.87
CA PRO A 465 -9.24 -14.79 -17.39
C PRO A 465 -8.73 -13.42 -17.86
N VAL A 466 -7.41 -13.17 -17.84
CA VAL A 466 -6.80 -11.90 -18.23
C VAL A 466 -7.23 -11.38 -19.61
N TYR A 467 -7.60 -12.25 -20.54
CA TYR A 467 -8.06 -11.83 -21.88
C TYR A 467 -9.57 -11.67 -22.00
N GLY A 468 -10.34 -12.07 -20.98
CA GLY A 468 -11.79 -12.00 -20.97
C GLY A 468 -12.42 -12.56 -22.25
N GLY A 469 -13.23 -11.73 -22.90
CA GLY A 469 -13.90 -12.03 -24.17
C GLY A 469 -13.04 -11.85 -25.43
N THR A 470 -11.75 -11.51 -25.32
CA THR A 470 -10.91 -11.16 -26.48
C THR A 470 -10.39 -12.42 -27.19
N GLU A 471 -11.20 -12.97 -28.09
CA GLU A 471 -10.97 -14.27 -28.75
C GLU A 471 -9.61 -14.42 -29.44
N LYS A 472 -9.05 -13.32 -29.99
CA LYS A 472 -7.73 -13.33 -30.62
C LYS A 472 -6.64 -13.75 -29.62
N PHE A 473 -6.62 -13.18 -28.43
CA PHE A 473 -5.65 -13.55 -27.39
C PHE A 473 -6.01 -14.86 -26.68
N GLN A 474 -7.24 -15.35 -26.80
CA GLN A 474 -7.62 -16.65 -26.22
C GLN A 474 -7.17 -17.82 -27.10
N SER A 475 -7.46 -17.77 -28.40
CA SER A 475 -7.42 -18.93 -29.28
C SER A 475 -6.28 -18.93 -30.29
N ASP A 476 -5.78 -17.77 -30.71
CA ASP A 476 -4.81 -17.68 -31.80
C ASP A 476 -3.45 -18.26 -31.36
N PRO A 477 -2.89 -19.25 -32.09
CA PRO A 477 -1.67 -19.94 -31.69
C PRO A 477 -0.43 -19.03 -31.60
N HIS A 478 -0.45 -17.86 -32.22
CA HIS A 478 0.64 -16.89 -32.19
C HIS A 478 0.51 -15.87 -31.05
N TRP A 479 -0.71 -15.63 -30.55
CA TRP A 479 -0.98 -14.59 -29.54
C TRP A 479 -1.29 -15.15 -28.15
N ARG A 480 -1.86 -16.35 -28.05
CA ARG A 480 -2.41 -16.91 -26.81
C ARG A 480 -1.45 -17.16 -25.66
N ASP A 481 -0.14 -17.08 -25.93
CA ASP A 481 0.92 -17.28 -24.95
C ASP A 481 1.79 -16.03 -24.73
N LEU A 482 1.45 -14.90 -25.38
CA LEU A 482 2.07 -13.58 -25.20
C LEU A 482 1.26 -12.78 -24.18
N ILE A 483 1.55 -13.00 -22.89
CA ILE A 483 0.74 -12.49 -21.77
C ILE A 483 0.90 -10.98 -21.64
N LEU A 484 -0.24 -10.29 -21.66
CA LEU A 484 -0.37 -8.87 -21.33
C LEU A 484 -0.53 -8.67 -19.82
N PHE A 485 -0.07 -7.53 -19.33
CA PHE A 485 -0.15 -7.15 -17.93
C PHE A 485 -0.94 -5.86 -17.85
N TYR A 486 -2.12 -5.95 -17.28
CA TYR A 486 -3.09 -4.86 -17.27
C TYR A 486 -3.00 -4.03 -16.00
N GLU A 487 -3.63 -2.86 -16.04
CA GLU A 487 -3.65 -1.92 -14.94
C GLU A 487 -4.39 -2.47 -13.72
N TYR A 488 -5.59 -2.98 -14.00
CA TYR A 488 -6.45 -3.65 -13.03
C TYR A 488 -7.21 -4.78 -13.71
N PHE A 489 -7.92 -5.56 -12.90
CA PHE A 489 -8.66 -6.72 -13.37
C PHE A 489 -10.13 -6.63 -12.96
N HIS A 490 -11.00 -7.06 -13.86
CA HIS A 490 -12.42 -7.05 -13.62
C HIS A 490 -12.76 -7.86 -12.35
N GLY A 491 -13.54 -7.27 -11.45
CA GLY A 491 -13.78 -7.80 -10.10
C GLY A 491 -14.51 -9.14 -10.03
N ASP A 492 -15.08 -9.65 -11.13
CA ASP A 492 -15.92 -10.85 -11.16
C ASP A 492 -15.41 -11.91 -12.13
N ASN A 493 -14.76 -11.54 -13.24
CA ASN A 493 -14.30 -12.48 -14.26
C ASN A 493 -12.78 -12.42 -14.53
N GLY A 494 -12.04 -11.50 -13.88
CA GLY A 494 -10.59 -11.40 -13.99
C GLY A 494 -10.06 -10.88 -15.34
N ALA A 495 -10.92 -10.34 -16.22
CA ALA A 495 -10.48 -9.69 -17.46
C ALA A 495 -9.56 -8.52 -17.16
N GLY A 496 -8.44 -8.42 -17.89
CA GLY A 496 -7.54 -7.28 -17.79
C GLY A 496 -8.14 -6.03 -18.42
N LEU A 497 -8.00 -4.89 -17.71
CA LEU A 497 -8.59 -3.60 -18.04
C LEU A 497 -7.59 -2.46 -17.80
N GLY A 498 -7.88 -1.27 -18.34
CA GLY A 498 -6.96 -0.14 -18.33
C GLY A 498 -5.72 -0.40 -19.20
N ALA A 499 -4.59 0.22 -18.85
CA ALA A 499 -3.37 0.12 -19.62
C ALA A 499 -2.88 -1.33 -19.78
N SER A 500 -2.69 -1.77 -21.02
CA SER A 500 -2.54 -3.19 -21.37
C SER A 500 -1.12 -3.74 -21.24
N HIS A 501 -0.15 -2.86 -21.02
CA HIS A 501 1.22 -3.26 -20.73
C HIS A 501 1.75 -2.59 -19.48
N GLN A 502 0.87 -2.42 -18.49
CA GLN A 502 1.20 -2.00 -17.16
C GLN A 502 1.93 -3.11 -16.40
N THR A 503 3.04 -3.59 -16.98
CA THR A 503 4.03 -4.42 -16.30
C THR A 503 4.91 -3.56 -15.41
N GLY A 504 4.30 -2.58 -14.75
CA GLY A 504 4.77 -1.88 -13.58
C GLY A 504 4.33 -2.66 -12.35
N TRP A 505 3.35 -2.18 -11.57
CA TRP A 505 2.94 -2.90 -10.36
C TRP A 505 2.40 -4.30 -10.64
N THR A 506 1.81 -4.57 -11.81
CA THR A 506 1.28 -5.91 -12.13
C THR A 506 2.40 -6.93 -12.28
N GLY A 507 3.63 -6.46 -12.54
CA GLY A 507 4.84 -7.28 -12.50
C GLY A 507 5.11 -7.95 -11.15
N CYS A 508 4.57 -7.41 -10.05
CA CYS A 508 4.63 -8.03 -8.71
C CYS A 508 4.06 -9.45 -8.66
N ILE A 509 3.24 -9.85 -9.64
CA ILE A 509 2.76 -11.24 -9.73
C ILE A 509 3.93 -12.23 -9.85
N ALA A 510 5.08 -11.81 -10.39
CA ALA A 510 6.30 -12.62 -10.38
C ALA A 510 6.73 -12.98 -8.96
N LYS A 511 6.70 -12.00 -8.04
CA LYS A 511 7.06 -12.20 -6.64
C LYS A 511 6.01 -13.05 -5.91
N VAL A 512 4.73 -12.86 -6.19
CA VAL A 512 3.66 -13.70 -5.61
C VAL A 512 3.82 -15.17 -6.03
N ILE A 513 4.06 -15.44 -7.31
CA ILE A 513 4.32 -16.79 -7.82
C ILE A 513 5.57 -17.39 -7.19
N GLN A 514 6.65 -16.61 -7.09
CA GLN A 514 7.89 -17.04 -6.46
C GLN A 514 7.60 -17.40 -4.99
N LEU A 515 7.07 -16.48 -4.21
CA LEU A 515 6.87 -16.60 -2.77
C LEU A 515 6.07 -17.86 -2.42
N PHE A 516 4.85 -18.00 -2.96
CA PHE A 516 3.97 -19.13 -2.64
C PHE A 516 4.29 -20.42 -3.43
N GLY A 517 5.32 -20.39 -4.28
CA GLY A 517 5.82 -21.57 -4.97
C GLY A 517 6.78 -22.42 -4.14
N TRP A 518 7.38 -21.86 -3.08
CA TRP A 518 8.31 -22.58 -2.20
C TRP A 518 8.08 -22.31 -0.71
N LEU A 519 7.52 -21.15 -0.34
CA LEU A 519 7.23 -20.85 1.06
C LEU A 519 6.16 -21.79 1.59
N ASP A 520 6.43 -22.41 2.73
CA ASP A 520 5.45 -23.15 3.51
C ASP A 520 5.26 -22.54 4.92
N GLN A 521 4.31 -23.11 5.64
CA GLN A 521 3.89 -22.65 6.96
C GLN A 521 5.00 -22.78 8.00
N GLU A 522 5.78 -23.86 7.95
CA GLU A 522 6.83 -24.18 8.92
C GLU A 522 8.00 -23.22 8.72
N MET A 523 8.50 -23.08 7.48
CA MET A 523 9.55 -22.12 7.13
C MET A 523 9.17 -20.69 7.53
N CYS A 524 7.93 -20.27 7.27
CA CYS A 524 7.46 -18.94 7.66
C CYS A 524 7.54 -18.74 9.19
N LEU A 525 7.07 -19.70 9.98
CA LEU A 525 7.13 -19.61 11.44
C LEU A 525 8.54 -19.74 12.01
N GLU A 526 9.42 -20.52 11.39
CA GLU A 526 10.78 -20.72 11.85
C GLU A 526 11.71 -19.55 11.53
N GLU A 527 11.70 -19.09 10.29
CA GLU A 527 12.65 -18.09 9.79
C GLU A 527 12.08 -16.66 9.82
N GLY A 528 10.80 -16.50 10.15
CA GLY A 528 10.15 -15.20 10.22
C GLY A 528 9.89 -14.60 8.84
N LEU A 529 10.26 -13.34 8.64
CA LEU A 529 10.13 -12.65 7.35
C LEU A 529 11.29 -12.91 6.38
N ARG A 530 12.35 -13.60 6.82
CA ARG A 530 13.53 -13.89 5.98
C ARG A 530 13.15 -14.59 4.66
N PRO A 531 12.31 -15.65 4.67
CA PRO A 531 11.87 -16.32 3.44
C PRO A 531 11.10 -15.39 2.49
N VAL A 532 10.39 -14.39 3.02
CA VAL A 532 9.62 -13.47 2.17
C VAL A 532 10.55 -12.63 1.28
N ALA A 533 11.73 -12.30 1.78
CA ALA A 533 12.74 -11.52 1.07
C ALA A 533 13.68 -12.36 0.20
N THR A 534 13.56 -13.68 0.17
CA THR A 534 14.46 -14.55 -0.62
C THR A 534 14.30 -14.31 -2.12
N VAL A 535 15.42 -14.19 -2.82
CA VAL A 535 15.52 -14.20 -4.29
C VAL A 535 15.80 -15.63 -4.74
N TYR A 536 15.24 -16.04 -5.88
CA TYR A 536 15.50 -17.37 -6.42
C TYR A 536 16.94 -17.42 -6.95
N LEU A 537 17.87 -17.83 -6.10
CA LEU A 537 19.17 -18.30 -6.53
C LEU A 537 18.96 -19.73 -6.99
N ARG A 538 19.00 -19.95 -8.30
CA ARG A 538 19.15 -21.32 -8.81
C ARG A 538 20.43 -21.84 -8.17
N ASP A 539 20.37 -22.92 -7.40
CA ASP A 539 21.56 -23.61 -6.92
C ASP A 539 22.47 -23.82 -8.13
N VAL A 540 23.49 -22.97 -8.24
CA VAL A 540 24.63 -23.25 -9.10
C VAL A 540 25.36 -24.28 -8.29
N ASP A 541 25.14 -25.55 -8.65
CA ASP A 541 25.81 -26.73 -8.12
C ASP A 541 27.13 -26.36 -7.44
N GLN A 542 27.18 -26.40 -6.11
CA GLN A 542 28.43 -26.39 -5.35
C GLN A 542 29.14 -27.76 -5.50
N SER A 543 29.16 -28.30 -6.71
CA SER A 543 29.97 -29.44 -7.12
C SER A 543 30.95 -28.99 -8.20
N SER A 544 31.99 -28.28 -7.76
CA SER A 544 33.29 -28.23 -8.44
C SER A 544 34.38 -27.92 -7.43
#